data_AF-A0A0Q6S7L1-F1
#
_entry.id   AF-A0A0Q6S7L1-F1
#
_cell.length_a   1.000
_cell.length_b   1.000
_cell.length_c   1.000
_cell.angle_alpha   90.00
_cell.angle_beta   90.00
_cell.angle_gamma   90.00
#
_symmetry.space_group_name_H-M   'P 1'
#
loop_
_entity.id
_entity.type
_entity.pdbx_description
1 polymer ?
#
loop_
_entity_poly.entity_id
_entity_poly.type
_entity_poly.pdbx_seq_one_letter_code
_entity_poly.pdbx_strand_id
1 'polypeptide(L)'
;MLDIRADGVTVENCEIDGQAAPGIRGISISGSNVTIRHCNIHHTEDGIYLTGSSKIGIENNYIHDLQSQWDGPHFDGIATDGGIADVLIQGNTIVNPHSQTSAIMLSNYFGPIARVRVEGNRLVGGGYTVYSDGQFGGGKIRNVSFVNNRMGKGYYGYASMNNNSPDWSGNFDDTLGTILNQ
;
A
#
# COMPACT_ATOMS: atom_id res chain seq x y z
N MET A 1 -13.64 1.57 -11.19
CA MET A 1 -13.20 0.74 -10.04
C MET A 1 -13.46 -0.72 -10.32
N LEU A 2 -12.52 -1.58 -9.95
CA LEU A 2 -12.64 -3.03 -9.99
C LEU A 2 -12.81 -3.59 -8.56
N ASP A 3 -13.84 -4.41 -8.34
CA ASP A 3 -14.07 -5.12 -7.07
C ASP A 3 -13.86 -6.62 -7.27
N ILE A 4 -12.80 -7.16 -6.68
CA ILE A 4 -12.36 -8.55 -6.81
C ILE A 4 -12.79 -9.33 -5.57
N ARG A 5 -13.87 -10.10 -5.71
CA ARG A 5 -14.39 -10.96 -4.63
C ARG A 5 -14.11 -12.45 -4.84
N ALA A 6 -13.73 -12.83 -6.05
CA ALA A 6 -13.43 -14.22 -6.39
C ALA A 6 -11.96 -14.55 -6.14
N ASP A 7 -11.71 -15.80 -5.83
CA ASP A 7 -10.34 -16.31 -5.69
C ASP A 7 -9.70 -16.58 -7.06
N GLY A 8 -8.36 -16.56 -7.11
CA GLY A 8 -7.63 -16.96 -8.33
C GLY A 8 -7.65 -15.93 -9.45
N VAL A 9 -8.04 -14.69 -9.16
CA VAL A 9 -8.13 -13.63 -10.16
C VAL A 9 -6.75 -13.06 -10.47
N THR A 10 -6.44 -12.88 -11.76
CA THR A 10 -5.28 -12.11 -12.21
C THR A 10 -5.77 -10.88 -12.96
N VAL A 11 -5.22 -9.72 -12.62
CA VAL A 11 -5.38 -8.46 -13.35
C VAL A 11 -4.00 -8.05 -13.83
N GLU A 12 -3.85 -7.85 -15.13
CA GLU A 12 -2.57 -7.48 -15.70
C GLU A 12 -2.67 -6.56 -16.92
N ASN A 13 -1.66 -5.70 -17.09
CA ASN A 13 -1.50 -4.83 -18.26
C ASN A 13 -2.72 -3.93 -18.51
N CYS A 14 -3.29 -3.38 -17.43
CA CYS A 14 -4.49 -2.54 -17.47
C CYS A 14 -4.18 -1.09 -17.10
N GLU A 15 -4.95 -0.17 -17.64
CA GLU A 15 -5.09 1.20 -17.12
C GLU A 15 -6.37 1.28 -16.28
N ILE A 16 -6.27 1.87 -15.10
CA ILE A 16 -7.37 2.06 -14.15
C ILE A 16 -7.40 3.54 -13.77
N ASP A 17 -8.34 4.25 -14.38
CA ASP A 17 -8.62 5.66 -14.09
C ASP A 17 -9.81 5.76 -13.13
N GLY A 18 -9.58 6.31 -11.95
CA GLY A 18 -10.63 6.60 -10.96
C GLY A 18 -11.44 7.86 -11.28
N GLN A 19 -11.02 8.65 -12.28
CA GLN A 19 -11.67 9.90 -12.70
C GLN A 19 -11.86 10.92 -11.57
N ALA A 20 -11.04 10.82 -10.51
CA ALA A 20 -11.16 11.58 -9.27
C ALA A 20 -12.55 11.46 -8.60
N ALA A 21 -13.27 10.36 -8.87
CA ALA A 21 -14.59 10.14 -8.30
C ALA A 21 -14.51 10.10 -6.76
N PRO A 22 -15.49 10.67 -6.04
CA PRO A 22 -15.46 10.73 -4.58
C PRO A 22 -15.33 9.34 -3.93
N GLY A 23 -14.34 9.16 -3.06
CA GLY A 23 -14.14 7.94 -2.27
C GLY A 23 -13.74 6.71 -3.09
N ILE A 24 -13.26 6.89 -4.33
CA ILE A 24 -13.06 5.78 -5.26
C ILE A 24 -11.75 5.05 -4.97
N ARG A 25 -11.83 3.72 -4.86
CA ARG A 25 -10.66 2.83 -4.91
C ARG A 25 -10.41 2.41 -6.35
N GLY A 26 -9.16 2.26 -6.78
CA GLY A 26 -8.85 1.71 -8.10
C GLY A 26 -9.26 0.24 -8.16
N ILE A 27 -8.69 -0.55 -7.27
CA ILE A 27 -8.97 -1.98 -7.10
C ILE A 27 -9.28 -2.27 -5.62
N SER A 28 -10.41 -2.91 -5.36
CA SER A 28 -10.73 -3.49 -4.04
C SER A 28 -10.61 -5.01 -4.12
N ILE A 29 -9.97 -5.63 -3.12
CA ILE A 29 -9.73 -7.08 -3.10
C ILE A 29 -10.23 -7.69 -1.80
N SER A 30 -11.20 -8.60 -1.94
CA SER A 30 -11.68 -9.48 -0.86
C SER A 30 -11.59 -10.98 -1.19
N GLY A 31 -11.29 -11.34 -2.44
CA GLY A 31 -10.87 -12.70 -2.81
C GLY A 31 -9.41 -13.00 -2.44
N SER A 32 -9.06 -14.28 -2.39
CA SER A 32 -7.71 -14.78 -2.12
C SER A 32 -7.03 -15.34 -3.37
N ASN A 33 -5.71 -15.55 -3.32
CA ASN A 33 -4.94 -16.01 -4.49
C ASN A 33 -5.08 -15.06 -5.69
N VAL A 34 -4.93 -13.77 -5.44
CA VAL A 34 -5.10 -12.70 -6.45
C VAL A 34 -3.76 -12.11 -6.83
N THR A 35 -3.54 -11.86 -8.12
CA THR A 35 -2.35 -11.18 -8.62
C THR A 35 -2.74 -9.92 -9.40
N ILE A 36 -2.19 -8.77 -9.03
CA ILE A 36 -2.31 -7.50 -9.74
C ILE A 36 -0.92 -7.10 -10.24
N ARG A 37 -0.73 -7.00 -11.56
CA ARG A 37 0.60 -6.67 -12.10
C ARG A 37 0.62 -5.81 -13.34
N HIS A 38 1.67 -5.03 -13.52
CA HIS A 38 1.85 -4.16 -14.71
C HIS A 38 0.66 -3.23 -14.99
N CYS A 39 -0.07 -2.82 -13.96
CA CYS A 39 -1.20 -1.91 -14.10
C CYS A 39 -0.76 -0.45 -13.87
N ASN A 40 -1.37 0.47 -14.62
CA ASN A 40 -1.29 1.91 -14.39
C ASN A 40 -2.56 2.37 -13.66
N ILE A 41 -2.45 2.89 -12.45
CA ILE A 41 -3.60 3.21 -11.58
C ILE A 41 -3.49 4.67 -11.15
N HIS A 42 -4.49 5.49 -11.46
CA HIS A 42 -4.44 6.91 -11.19
C HIS A 42 -5.81 7.58 -11.03
N HIS A 43 -5.82 8.81 -10.50
CA HIS A 43 -7.01 9.58 -10.13
C HIS A 43 -7.99 8.79 -9.25
N THR A 44 -7.45 7.98 -8.35
CA THR A 44 -8.20 7.26 -7.31
C THR A 44 -7.92 7.86 -5.95
N GLU A 45 -8.82 7.68 -4.98
CA GLU A 45 -8.54 7.98 -3.59
C GLU A 45 -7.53 6.97 -3.03
N ASP A 46 -7.90 5.68 -3.04
CA ASP A 46 -6.98 4.58 -2.77
C ASP A 46 -6.63 3.88 -4.09
N GLY A 47 -5.35 3.59 -4.33
CA GLY A 47 -4.95 2.83 -5.52
C GLY A 47 -5.46 1.37 -5.46
N ILE A 48 -4.97 0.61 -4.49
CA ILE A 48 -5.38 -0.78 -4.22
C ILE A 48 -5.72 -0.93 -2.75
N TYR A 49 -6.86 -1.56 -2.45
CA TYR A 49 -7.30 -1.78 -1.08
C TYR A 49 -7.61 -3.26 -0.81
N LEU A 50 -7.06 -3.79 0.28
CA LEU A 50 -7.20 -5.20 0.67
C LEU A 50 -8.11 -5.33 1.90
N THR A 51 -8.99 -6.32 1.89
CA THR A 51 -9.86 -6.65 3.03
C THR A 51 -10.07 -8.15 3.12
N GLY A 52 -9.78 -8.76 4.27
CA GLY A 52 -10.19 -10.15 4.54
C GLY A 52 -9.62 -11.18 3.55
N SER A 53 -8.45 -10.92 2.97
CA SER A 53 -7.90 -11.67 1.84
C SER A 53 -6.54 -12.28 2.14
N SER A 54 -6.15 -13.31 1.38
CA SER A 54 -4.84 -13.94 1.54
C SER A 54 -4.20 -14.37 0.22
N LYS A 55 -2.87 -14.56 0.22
CA LYS A 55 -2.08 -14.95 -0.96
C LYS A 55 -2.25 -13.93 -2.08
N ILE A 56 -1.85 -12.70 -1.82
CA ILE A 56 -2.00 -11.58 -2.75
C ILE A 56 -0.64 -11.17 -3.29
N GLY A 57 -0.50 -11.09 -4.61
CA GLY A 57 0.66 -10.51 -5.29
C GLY A 57 0.29 -9.17 -5.91
N ILE A 58 0.99 -8.10 -5.53
CA ILE A 58 0.87 -6.76 -6.13
C ILE A 58 2.24 -6.39 -6.67
N GLU A 59 2.41 -6.52 -7.98
CA GLU A 59 3.74 -6.57 -8.59
C GLU A 59 3.89 -5.59 -9.75
N ASN A 60 4.95 -4.78 -9.76
CA ASN A 60 5.34 -3.95 -10.91
C ASN A 60 4.22 -3.03 -11.43
N ASN A 61 3.37 -2.52 -10.55
CA ASN A 61 2.33 -1.55 -10.89
C ASN A 61 2.86 -0.12 -10.74
N TYR A 62 2.22 0.82 -11.44
CA TYR A 62 2.43 2.25 -11.26
C TYR A 62 1.15 2.87 -10.68
N ILE A 63 1.24 3.42 -9.46
CA ILE A 63 0.13 4.09 -8.77
C ILE A 63 0.53 5.54 -8.56
N HIS A 64 -0.23 6.47 -9.14
CA HIS A 64 0.11 7.89 -9.15
C HIS A 64 -1.13 8.79 -9.25
N ASP A 65 -0.94 10.11 -9.13
CA ASP A 65 -1.99 11.12 -9.25
C ASP A 65 -3.26 10.78 -8.45
N LEU A 66 -3.07 10.32 -7.20
CA LEU A 66 -4.18 10.04 -6.30
C LEU A 66 -5.05 11.29 -6.14
N GLN A 67 -6.35 11.16 -6.38
CA GLN A 67 -7.27 12.29 -6.41
C GLN A 67 -8.70 11.83 -6.10
N SER A 68 -9.44 12.68 -5.40
CA SER A 68 -10.81 12.43 -4.99
C SER A 68 -11.51 13.76 -4.75
N GLN A 69 -12.77 13.89 -5.17
CA GLN A 69 -13.52 15.15 -5.17
C GLN A 69 -14.53 15.23 -4.01
N TRP A 70 -14.05 15.19 -2.77
CA TRP A 70 -14.86 15.45 -1.57
C TRP A 70 -14.01 16.00 -0.42
N ASP A 71 -14.66 16.40 0.67
CA ASP A 71 -13.99 16.95 1.86
C ASP A 71 -13.53 15.83 2.80
N GLY A 72 -12.21 15.69 2.95
CA GLY A 72 -11.59 14.71 3.84
C GLY A 72 -11.22 13.35 3.22
N PRO A 73 -10.77 13.27 1.95
CA PRO A 73 -10.30 12.01 1.37
C PRO A 73 -9.10 11.49 2.14
N HIS A 74 -8.88 10.18 2.13
CA HIS A 74 -7.65 9.55 2.61
C HIS A 74 -6.92 8.96 1.42
N PHE A 75 -5.75 9.50 1.05
CA PHE A 75 -5.05 9.07 -0.16
C PHE A 75 -4.03 7.99 0.15
N ASP A 76 -4.29 6.73 -0.17
CA ASP A 76 -3.32 5.66 -0.01
C ASP A 76 -2.99 4.97 -1.33
N GLY A 77 -1.70 4.73 -1.58
CA GLY A 77 -1.29 3.96 -2.76
C GLY A 77 -1.78 2.52 -2.69
N ILE A 78 -1.38 1.80 -1.65
CA ILE A 78 -1.92 0.49 -1.28
C ILE A 78 -2.27 0.51 0.21
N ALA A 79 -3.51 0.14 0.55
CA ALA A 79 -4.00 0.16 1.91
C ALA A 79 -4.71 -1.12 2.34
N THR A 80 -4.72 -1.35 3.65
CA THR A 80 -5.60 -2.31 4.30
C THR A 80 -5.88 -1.87 5.72
N ASP A 81 -7.09 -2.17 6.17
CA ASP A 81 -7.47 -2.07 7.58
C ASP A 81 -7.48 -3.45 8.27
N GLY A 82 -6.78 -4.43 7.70
CA GLY A 82 -6.47 -5.69 8.36
C GLY A 82 -7.31 -6.87 7.89
N GLY A 83 -7.13 -8.00 8.59
CA GLY A 83 -7.72 -9.28 8.20
C GLY A 83 -7.01 -9.93 7.00
N ILE A 84 -5.76 -9.54 6.72
CA ILE A 84 -5.00 -10.02 5.58
C ILE A 84 -3.81 -10.88 5.98
N ALA A 85 -3.42 -11.81 5.09
CA ALA A 85 -2.17 -12.54 5.26
C ALA A 85 -1.53 -12.98 3.94
N ASP A 86 -0.22 -13.25 3.95
CA ASP A 86 0.51 -13.74 2.76
C ASP A 86 0.41 -12.76 1.59
N VAL A 87 0.92 -11.54 1.79
CA VAL A 87 0.87 -10.47 0.78
C VAL A 87 2.28 -10.09 0.36
N LEU A 88 2.51 -10.09 -0.95
CA LEU A 88 3.73 -9.60 -1.59
C LEU A 88 3.42 -8.30 -2.33
N ILE A 89 4.13 -7.23 -1.99
CA ILE A 89 4.09 -5.94 -2.67
C ILE A 89 5.50 -5.69 -3.22
N GLN A 90 5.70 -5.90 -4.52
CA GLN A 90 7.04 -5.92 -5.11
C GLN A 90 7.18 -5.09 -6.38
N GLY A 91 8.28 -4.36 -6.50
CA GLY A 91 8.66 -3.69 -7.75
C GLY A 91 7.70 -2.59 -8.23
N ASN A 92 6.76 -2.18 -7.38
CA ASN A 92 5.79 -1.13 -7.73
C ASN A 92 6.45 0.25 -7.65
N THR A 93 5.94 1.19 -8.44
CA THR A 93 6.18 2.62 -8.24
C THR A 93 4.89 3.24 -7.70
N ILE A 94 4.95 3.82 -6.50
CA ILE A 94 3.79 4.37 -5.81
C ILE A 94 4.12 5.79 -5.37
N VAL A 95 3.35 6.75 -5.87
CA VAL A 95 3.53 8.17 -5.59
C VAL A 95 2.24 8.73 -5.02
N ASN A 96 2.26 9.07 -3.73
CA ASN A 96 1.21 9.85 -3.10
C ASN A 96 1.64 11.33 -3.09
N PRO A 97 1.03 12.20 -3.93
CA PRO A 97 1.44 13.60 -4.02
C PRO A 97 0.96 14.45 -2.83
N HIS A 98 0.17 13.90 -1.91
CA HIS A 98 -0.42 14.61 -0.78
C HIS A 98 0.45 14.50 0.47
N SER A 99 0.32 15.47 1.38
CA SER A 99 1.04 15.52 2.66
C SER A 99 0.34 14.74 3.78
N GLN A 100 -0.50 13.76 3.43
CA GLN A 100 -1.32 12.98 4.35
C GLN A 100 -1.23 11.49 4.01
N THR A 101 -1.68 10.63 4.94
CA THR A 101 -1.79 9.18 4.72
C THR A 101 -0.48 8.61 4.15
N SER A 102 -0.47 7.79 3.09
CA SER A 102 0.75 7.04 2.75
C SER A 102 0.89 6.58 1.29
N ALA A 103 2.06 6.04 0.95
CA ALA A 103 2.20 5.15 -0.20
C ALA A 103 1.76 3.71 0.16
N ILE A 104 2.08 3.24 1.38
CA ILE A 104 1.64 1.95 1.92
C ILE A 104 1.06 2.13 3.32
N MET A 105 -0.20 1.73 3.51
CA MET A 105 -0.89 1.74 4.80
C MET A 105 -1.22 0.31 5.24
N LEU A 106 -0.63 -0.13 6.36
CA LEU A 106 -0.95 -1.40 7.00
C LEU A 106 -1.55 -1.13 8.39
N SER A 107 -2.88 -1.09 8.50
CA SER A 107 -3.61 -0.85 9.75
C SER A 107 -4.34 -2.12 10.19
N ASN A 108 -4.41 -2.40 11.49
CA ASN A 108 -5.05 -3.62 12.03
C ASN A 108 -6.47 -3.39 12.56
N TYR A 109 -7.24 -2.45 11.99
CA TYR A 109 -8.54 -2.05 12.53
C TYR A 109 -9.56 -3.20 12.57
N PHE A 110 -9.75 -3.89 11.45
CA PHE A 110 -10.74 -4.96 11.24
C PHE A 110 -10.17 -6.37 11.30
N GLY A 111 -8.88 -6.53 11.62
CA GLY A 111 -8.29 -7.85 11.78
C GLY A 111 -6.77 -7.86 11.88
N PRO A 112 -6.16 -9.02 12.17
CA PRO A 112 -4.72 -9.15 12.20
C PRO A 112 -4.12 -8.98 10.79
N ILE A 113 -2.84 -8.59 10.74
CA ILE A 113 -2.03 -8.58 9.52
C ILE A 113 -0.87 -9.54 9.73
N ALA A 114 -0.60 -10.43 8.78
CA ALA A 114 0.50 -11.38 8.90
C ALA A 114 1.23 -11.65 7.59
N ARG A 115 2.56 -11.76 7.63
CA ARG A 115 3.37 -12.21 6.48
C ARG A 115 3.17 -11.30 5.27
N VAL A 116 3.45 -10.01 5.47
CA VAL A 116 3.45 -9.00 4.41
C VAL A 116 4.89 -8.63 4.08
N ARG A 117 5.24 -8.68 2.80
CA ARG A 117 6.56 -8.30 2.31
C ARG A 117 6.41 -7.15 1.32
N VAL A 118 7.00 -6.01 1.66
CA VAL A 118 7.08 -4.82 0.82
C VAL A 118 8.52 -4.71 0.36
N GLU A 119 8.81 -5.11 -0.88
CA GLU A 119 10.20 -5.20 -1.36
C GLU A 119 10.49 -4.60 -2.72
N GLY A 120 11.65 -3.95 -2.86
CA GLY A 120 12.12 -3.46 -4.16
C GLY A 120 11.21 -2.44 -4.82
N ASN A 121 10.33 -1.77 -4.06
CA ASN A 121 9.41 -0.77 -4.59
C ASN A 121 10.08 0.61 -4.59
N ARG A 122 9.56 1.51 -5.43
CA ARG A 122 9.76 2.94 -5.31
C ARG A 122 8.53 3.57 -4.64
N LEU A 123 8.67 4.06 -3.42
CA LEU A 123 7.57 4.59 -2.60
C LEU A 123 7.82 6.05 -2.27
N VAL A 124 6.90 6.95 -2.61
CA VAL A 124 7.15 8.40 -2.48
C VAL A 124 5.94 9.13 -1.91
N GLY A 125 6.21 10.05 -0.98
CA GLY A 125 5.25 11.03 -0.50
C GLY A 125 4.34 10.51 0.63
N GLY A 126 3.15 11.10 0.76
CA GLY A 126 2.25 10.87 1.89
C GLY A 126 2.62 11.67 3.15
N GLY A 127 1.93 11.37 4.26
CA GLY A 127 2.25 11.88 5.59
C GLY A 127 3.54 11.23 6.10
N TYR A 128 3.50 9.92 6.36
CA TYR A 128 4.69 9.08 6.31
C TYR A 128 4.64 8.22 5.05
N THR A 129 5.77 7.90 4.44
CA THR A 129 5.78 7.10 3.21
C THR A 129 5.13 5.73 3.41
N VAL A 130 5.42 5.08 4.54
CA VAL A 130 4.82 3.80 4.92
C VAL A 130 4.36 3.77 6.38
N TYR A 131 3.32 2.99 6.63
CA TYR A 131 2.79 2.72 7.96
C TYR A 131 2.73 1.22 8.23
N SER A 132 3.04 0.84 9.47
CA SER A 132 2.65 -0.44 10.08
C SER A 132 2.05 -0.13 11.44
N ASP A 133 0.73 0.10 11.46
CA ASP A 133 0.02 0.68 12.59
C ASP A 133 -0.83 -0.35 13.32
N GLY A 134 -0.24 -0.91 14.38
CA GLY A 134 -0.86 -1.93 15.24
C GLY A 134 -1.62 -1.33 16.44
N GLN A 135 -1.94 -0.05 16.43
CA GLN A 135 -2.60 0.60 17.58
C GLN A 135 -4.08 0.21 17.75
N PHE A 136 -4.68 -0.43 16.76
CA PHE A 136 -6.10 -0.76 16.77
C PHE A 136 -6.38 -2.15 17.35
N GLY A 137 -7.65 -2.40 17.70
CA GLY A 137 -8.09 -3.59 18.44
C GLY A 137 -8.25 -4.87 17.61
N GLY A 138 -8.02 -4.86 16.29
CA GLY A 138 -8.32 -6.00 15.41
C GLY A 138 -7.33 -7.16 15.46
N GLY A 139 -6.25 -7.07 16.25
CA GLY A 139 -5.30 -8.16 16.48
C GLY A 139 -3.89 -7.85 15.99
N LYS A 140 -2.91 -8.71 16.29
CA LYS A 140 -1.49 -8.38 16.07
C LYS A 140 -1.12 -8.24 14.60
N ILE A 141 -0.26 -7.26 14.31
CA ILE A 141 0.57 -7.21 13.09
C ILE A 141 1.84 -8.02 13.34
N ARG A 142 2.14 -9.02 12.50
CA ARG A 142 3.31 -9.90 12.66
C ARG A 142 3.98 -10.24 11.33
N ASN A 143 5.29 -10.46 11.36
CA ASN A 143 6.07 -10.89 10.19
C ASN A 143 5.86 -9.96 8.99
N VAL A 144 5.92 -8.65 9.23
CA VAL A 144 5.92 -7.62 8.19
C VAL A 144 7.37 -7.25 7.90
N SER A 145 7.69 -7.01 6.63
CA SER A 145 9.03 -6.60 6.23
C SER A 145 8.98 -5.51 5.15
N PHE A 146 9.85 -4.51 5.29
CA PHE A 146 10.13 -3.47 4.30
C PHE A 146 11.60 -3.62 3.90
N VAL A 147 11.85 -4.13 2.69
CA VAL A 147 13.19 -4.56 2.28
C VAL A 147 13.59 -3.97 0.93
N ASN A 148 14.76 -3.37 0.84
CA ASN A 148 15.34 -2.88 -0.42
C ASN A 148 14.45 -1.89 -1.19
N ASN A 149 13.62 -1.09 -0.51
CA ASN A 149 12.78 -0.09 -1.16
C ASN A 149 13.55 1.23 -1.36
N ARG A 150 13.27 1.89 -2.48
CA ARG A 150 13.69 3.26 -2.77
C ARG A 150 12.60 4.21 -2.27
N MET A 151 12.90 5.03 -1.27
CA MET A 151 11.86 5.79 -0.53
C MET A 151 12.05 7.30 -0.63
N GLY A 152 11.04 8.00 -1.11
CA GLY A 152 10.94 9.46 -1.02
C GLY A 152 10.20 9.83 0.26
N LYS A 153 10.80 10.72 1.06
CA LYS A 153 10.29 11.12 2.37
C LYS A 153 8.89 11.75 2.27
N GLY A 154 7.94 11.27 3.08
CA GLY A 154 6.66 11.94 3.30
C GLY A 154 6.82 13.22 4.12
N TYR A 155 5.72 13.93 4.37
CA TYR A 155 5.70 15.19 5.10
C TYR A 155 6.33 15.07 6.52
N TYR A 156 6.03 13.99 7.23
CA TYR A 156 6.55 13.72 8.58
C TYR A 156 7.79 12.81 8.58
N GLY A 157 7.95 11.93 7.58
CA GLY A 157 9.07 11.00 7.53
C GLY A 157 8.87 9.84 6.55
N TYR A 158 9.78 8.86 6.61
CA TYR A 158 9.69 7.65 5.77
C TYR A 158 8.73 6.61 6.33
N ALA A 159 8.62 6.51 7.66
CA ALA A 159 7.95 5.40 8.32
C ALA A 159 7.27 5.84 9.62
N SER A 160 6.11 5.25 9.89
CA SER A 160 5.45 5.24 11.20
C SER A 160 5.13 3.81 11.60
N MET A 161 5.77 3.30 12.66
CA MET A 161 5.64 1.92 13.13
C MET A 161 5.12 1.91 14.56
N ASN A 162 3.90 1.41 14.77
CA ASN A 162 3.24 1.43 16.08
C ASN A 162 2.86 0.02 16.52
N ASN A 163 3.16 -0.33 17.77
CA ASN A 163 2.78 -1.62 18.40
C ASN A 163 3.19 -2.88 17.62
N ASN A 164 4.19 -2.76 16.74
CA ASN A 164 4.87 -3.86 16.08
C ASN A 164 6.26 -3.38 15.61
N SER A 165 7.11 -4.32 15.19
CA SER A 165 8.46 -4.04 14.70
C SER A 165 8.67 -4.82 13.41
N PRO A 166 8.36 -4.23 12.24
CA PRO A 166 8.65 -4.86 10.97
C PRO A 166 10.16 -5.04 10.78
N ASP A 167 10.56 -6.07 10.03
CA ASP A 167 11.93 -6.13 9.53
C ASP A 167 12.16 -4.96 8.56
N TRP A 168 13.26 -4.23 8.76
CA TRP A 168 13.61 -3.06 7.98
C TRP A 168 15.07 -3.17 7.55
N SER A 169 15.30 -3.42 6.26
CA SER A 169 16.67 -3.63 5.76
C SER A 169 16.84 -3.16 4.33
N GLY A 170 18.00 -2.60 4.02
CA GLY A 170 18.39 -2.20 2.66
C GLY A 170 17.56 -1.10 2.01
N ASN A 171 16.63 -0.47 2.73
CA ASN A 171 15.87 0.68 2.22
C ASN A 171 16.80 1.90 2.08
N PHE A 172 16.59 2.71 1.04
CA PHE A 172 17.44 3.87 0.77
C PHE A 172 16.61 5.04 0.25
N ASP A 173 17.10 6.27 0.47
CA ASP A 173 16.44 7.47 0.01
C ASP A 173 16.40 7.55 -1.52
N ASP A 174 15.23 7.91 -2.07
CA ASP A 174 15.00 7.98 -3.52
C ASP A 174 15.94 8.95 -4.22
N THR A 175 16.31 10.04 -3.58
CA THR A 175 17.11 11.11 -4.18
C THR A 175 18.57 11.07 -3.77
N LEU A 176 18.84 10.80 -2.49
CA LEU A 176 20.17 10.85 -1.90
C LEU A 176 20.92 9.52 -2.01
N GLY A 177 20.21 8.40 -2.21
CA GLY A 177 20.80 7.07 -2.25
C GLY A 177 21.34 6.58 -0.89
N THR A 178 21.07 7.32 0.19
CA THR A 178 21.52 6.99 1.54
C THR A 178 20.66 5.90 2.16
N ILE A 179 21.28 4.93 2.83
CA ILE A 179 20.56 3.89 3.57
C ILE A 179 19.70 4.53 4.68
N LEU A 180 18.46 4.05 4.79
CA LEU A 180 17.51 4.43 5.82
C LEU A 180 17.54 3.38 6.93
N ASN A 181 17.84 3.79 8.16
CA ASN A 181 17.77 2.94 9.35
C ASN A 181 16.51 3.30 10.12
N GLN A 182 15.78 2.29 10.60
CA GLN A 182 14.52 2.48 11.32
C GLN A 182 14.40 1.57 12.54
#